data_AF-A0A9J7KBF1-F1
#
_entry.id   AF-A0A9J7KBF1-F1
#
_cell.length_a   1.000
_cell.length_b   1.000
_cell.length_c   1.000
_cell.angle_alpha   90.00
_cell.angle_beta   90.00
_cell.angle_gamma   90.00
#
_symmetry.space_group_name_H-M   'P 1'
#
loop_
_entity.id
_entity.type
_entity.pdbx_description
1 polymer ?
#
loop_
_entity_poly.entity_id
_entity_poly.type
_entity_poly.pdbx_seq_one_letter_code
_entity_poly.pdbx_strand_id
1 'polypeptide(L)' 'MSAHLQWMVVRNCSSFLIKRNKQTYSTEPNNLRACNSFHYNGQIHCKTVEPAANGKGVVVAMKH' A
#
# COMPACT_ATOMS: atom_id res chain seq x y z
N MET A 1 8.42 -10.09 8.95
CA MET A 1 9.26 -9.82 7.77
C MET A 1 9.60 -8.33 7.73
N SER A 2 10.80 -7.92 7.32
CA SER A 2 11.18 -6.49 7.30
C SER A 2 10.50 -5.74 6.15
N ALA A 3 9.81 -4.63 6.47
CA ALA A 3 9.13 -3.80 5.48
C ALA A 3 10.11 -3.23 4.43
N HIS A 4 11.31 -2.83 4.84
CA HIS A 4 12.33 -2.33 3.93
C HIS A 4 12.80 -3.38 2.94
N LEU A 5 12.97 -4.63 3.39
CA LEU A 5 13.38 -5.73 2.52
C LEU A 5 12.28 -6.04 1.50
N GLN A 6 11.03 -6.15 1.95
CA GLN A 6 9.89 -6.38 1.05
C GLN A 6 9.76 -5.25 0.03
N TRP A 7 9.92 -4.00 0.46
CA TRP A 7 9.89 -2.84 -0.43
C TRP A 7 10.94 -2.93 -1.54
N MET A 8 12.17 -3.36 -1.22
CA MET A 8 13.21 -3.53 -2.22
C MET A 8 12.85 -4.55 -3.30
N VAL A 9 12.05 -5.57 -2.95
CA VAL A 9 11.54 -6.57 -3.90
C VAL A 9 10.39 -6.00 -4.76
N VAL A 10 9.39 -5.37 -4.14
CA VAL A 10 8.12 -5.06 -4.81
C VAL A 10 8.09 -3.70 -5.53
N ARG A 11 8.96 -2.75 -5.15
CA ARG A 11 8.91 -1.34 -5.60
C ARG A 11 8.91 -1.15 -7.13
N ASN A 12 9.47 -2.10 -7.87
CA ASN A 12 9.57 -2.06 -9.33
C ASN A 12 8.89 -3.23 -10.06
N CYS A 13 8.49 -4.28 -9.33
CA CYS A 13 8.00 -5.54 -9.87
C CYS A 13 6.84 -6.06 -9.00
N SER A 14 5.68 -5.39 -9.07
CA SER A 14 4.44 -5.81 -8.40
C SER A 14 3.31 -5.86 -9.42
N SER A 15 2.38 -6.82 -9.26
CA SER A 15 1.17 -6.90 -10.09
C SER A 15 0.24 -5.71 -9.90
N PHE A 16 0.38 -4.97 -8.80
CA PHE A 16 -0.40 -3.76 -8.49
C PHE A 16 0.23 -2.49 -9.08
N LEU A 17 1.46 -2.56 -9.58
CA LEU A 17 2.22 -1.39 -10.04
C LEU A 17 1.72 -0.92 -11.41
N ILE A 18 1.31 0.36 -11.47
CA ILE A 18 0.92 1.02 -12.72
C ILE A 18 1.89 2.14 -13.02
N LYS A 19 2.51 2.10 -14.21
CA LYS A 19 3.40 3.17 -14.72
C LYS A 19 2.73 3.83 -15.92
N ARG A 20 2.32 5.09 -15.79
CA ARG A 20 1.67 5.85 -16.87
C ARG A 20 1.95 7.33 -16.73
N ASN A 21 2.06 8.06 -17.85
CA ASN A 21 2.23 9.53 -17.87
C ASN A 21 3.39 10.04 -16.99
N LYS A 22 4.54 9.35 -16.99
CA LYS A 22 5.71 9.64 -16.13
C LYS A 22 5.42 9.60 -14.61
N GLN A 23 4.32 8.98 -14.21
CA GLN A 23 3.91 8.79 -12.81
C GLN A 23 3.81 7.30 -12.49
N THR A 24 3.93 6.97 -11.21
CA THR A 24 3.87 5.59 -10.69
C THR A 24 2.80 5.48 -9.61
N TYR A 25 1.82 4.63 -9.86
CA TYR A 25 0.69 4.36 -8.98
C TYR A 25 0.71 2.91 -8.52
N SER A 26 -0.03 2.61 -7.45
CA SER A 26 -0.28 1.24 -7.01
C SER A 26 -1.77 1.04 -6.71
N THR A 27 -2.31 -0.09 -7.15
CA THR A 27 -3.70 -0.51 -6.89
C THR A 27 -3.82 -1.50 -5.73
N GLU A 28 -2.77 -1.64 -4.94
CA GLU A 28 -2.78 -2.51 -3.77
C GLU A 28 -3.80 -2.04 -2.73
N PRO A 29 -4.46 -2.96 -2.01
CA PRO A 29 -5.38 -2.59 -0.94
C PRO A 29 -4.65 -1.84 0.16
N ASN A 30 -5.38 -0.96 0.85
CA ASN A 30 -4.90 -0.14 1.98
C ASN A 30 -3.80 0.88 1.60
N ASN A 31 -3.71 1.28 0.33
CA ASN A 31 -2.92 2.43 -0.10
C ASN A 31 -3.78 3.69 -0.23
N LEU A 32 -3.73 4.54 0.79
CA LEU A 32 -4.57 5.74 0.91
C LEU A 32 -4.36 6.79 -0.19
N ARG A 33 -3.23 6.75 -0.92
CA ARG A 33 -2.91 7.73 -1.98
C ARG A 33 -2.85 7.12 -3.38
N ALA A 34 -3.04 5.80 -3.50
CA ALA A 34 -2.80 5.03 -4.72
C ALA A 34 -1.40 5.29 -5.34
N CYS A 35 -0.42 5.68 -4.52
CA CYS A 35 0.93 6.03 -4.98
C CYS A 35 1.89 4.88 -4.70
N ASN A 36 2.78 4.57 -5.66
CA ASN A 36 3.86 3.62 -5.41
C ASN A 36 4.93 4.27 -4.50
N SER A 37 4.77 4.11 -3.19
CA SER A 37 5.63 4.72 -2.18
C SER A 37 5.71 3.82 -0.96
N PHE A 38 6.88 3.80 -0.33
CA PHE A 38 7.10 3.03 0.89
C PHE A 38 6.07 3.35 1.98
N HIS A 39 5.79 4.63 2.25
CA HIS A 39 4.91 5.02 3.36
C HIS A 39 3.44 4.64 3.17
N TYR A 40 2.98 4.53 1.93
CA TYR A 40 1.57 4.29 1.62
C TYR A 40 1.31 2.85 1.19
N ASN A 41 2.31 1.98 1.22
CA ASN A 41 2.16 0.61 0.73
C ASN A 41 1.45 -0.28 1.77
N GLY A 42 0.26 -0.76 1.44
CA GLY A 42 -0.57 -1.58 2.34
C GLY A 42 -0.14 -3.06 2.44
N GLN A 43 0.83 -3.51 1.63
CA GLN A 43 1.30 -4.89 1.64
C GLN A 43 2.49 -5.09 2.58
N ILE A 44 3.43 -4.15 2.60
CA ILE A 44 4.70 -4.28 3.34
C ILE A 44 4.62 -3.88 4.81
N HIS A 45 3.66 -3.03 5.18
CA HIS A 45 3.50 -2.56 6.57
C HIS A 45 2.60 -3.48 7.37
N CYS A 46 2.98 -3.74 8.62
CA CYS A 46 2.19 -4.54 9.55
C CYS A 46 0.91 -3.82 10.01
N LYS A 47 0.90 -2.48 9.99
CA LYS A 47 -0.25 -1.67 10.37
C LYS A 47 -0.69 -0.84 9.18
N THR A 48 -1.95 -0.98 8.80
CA THR A 48 -2.55 -0.23 7.69
C THR A 48 -3.87 0.37 8.12
N VAL A 49 -4.29 1.43 7.42
CA VAL A 49 -5.45 2.22 7.78
C VAL A 49 -6.39 2.25 6.59
N GLU A 50 -7.67 1.97 6.82
CA GLU A 50 -8.71 2.00 5.81
C GLU A 50 -9.98 2.68 6.34
N PRO A 51 -10.78 3.33 5.47
CA PRO A 51 -12.07 3.87 5.87
C PRO A 51 -13.01 2.73 6.29
N ALA A 52 -13.80 2.95 7.34
CA ALA A 52 -14.78 1.96 7.79
C ALA A 52 -15.92 1.80 6.76
N ALA A 53 -16.36 0.55 6.54
CA ALA A 53 -17.38 0.23 5.54
C ALA A 53 -18.73 0.93 5.75
N ASN A 54 -19.04 1.31 7.00
CA ASN A 54 -20.24 2.06 7.37
C ASN A 54 -20.16 3.57 7.02
N GLY A 55 -19.09 4.03 6.37
CA GLY A 55 -18.85 5.43 6.02
C GLY A 55 -18.56 6.33 7.22
N LYS A 56 -18.36 5.77 8.42
CA LYS A 56 -18.13 6.51 9.66
C LYS A 56 -16.98 5.90 10.45
N GLY A 57 -15.89 6.63 10.55
CA GLY A 57 -14.69 6.22 11.28
C GLY A 57 -13.68 5.50 10.40
N VAL A 58 -12.70 4.88 11.06
CA VAL A 58 -11.49 4.33 10.44
C VAL A 58 -11.22 2.96 11.05
N VAL A 59 -10.79 2.01 10.24
CA VAL A 59 -10.34 0.68 10.65
C VAL A 59 -8.82 0.62 10.56
N VAL A 60 -8.18 0.12 11.62
CA VAL A 60 -6.75 -0.18 11.61
C VAL A 60 -6.60 -1.68 11.42
N ALA A 61 -6.16 -2.08 10.23
CA ALA A 61 -5.87 -3.48 9.93
C ALA A 61 -4.43 -3.81 10.34
N MET A 62 -4.28 -4.75 11.27
CA MET A 62 -2.98 -5.34 11.63
C MET A 62 -2.79 -6.69 10.95
N LYS A 63 -1.64 -6.85 10.30
CA LYS A 63 -1.18 -8.14 9.77
C LYS A 63 -0.24 -8.80 10.78
N HIS A 64 -0.46 -10.08 11.02
CA HIS A 64 0.43 -10.96 11.79
C HIS A 64 1.67 -11.34 10.97
#